data_AF-H3CJT4-F1
#
_entry.id   AF-H3CJT4-F1
#
_cell.length_a   1.000
_cell.length_b   1.000
_cell.length_c   1.000
_cell.angle_alpha   90.00
_cell.angle_beta   90.00
_cell.angle_gamma   90.00
#
_symmetry.space_group_name_H-M   'P 1'
#
loop_
_entity.id
_entity.type
_entity.pdbx_description
1 polymer ?
#
loop_
_entity_poly.entity_id
_entity_poly.type
_entity_poly.pdbx_seq_one_letter_code
_entity_poly.pdbx_strand_id
1 'polypeptide(L)'
;CDESGTFLPVQCVFINTTTGTHLDLMSIFSSFPEAFETFAGFRKLFPTVSSYCFCSDSRGREMHNTGVELLLSDVYDSAFVAHPPIHTFAQSNIYQVLQRRMLAVRLAVTGHFRCPSSCEEEQRSAKEALNV
;
A
#
# COMPACT_ATOMS: atom_id res chain seq x y z
N CYS A 1 -10.22 -1.03 -2.78
CA CYS A 1 -10.89 -1.11 -4.08
C CYS A 1 -11.25 0.29 -4.55
N ASP A 2 -11.51 0.46 -5.84
CA ASP A 2 -12.15 1.67 -6.36
C ASP A 2 -13.68 1.64 -6.15
N GLU A 3 -14.38 2.66 -6.64
CA GLU A 3 -15.84 2.79 -6.54
C GLU A 3 -16.62 1.68 -7.27
N SER A 4 -15.99 0.99 -8.23
CA SER A 4 -16.59 -0.15 -8.93
C SER A 4 -16.45 -1.47 -8.18
N GLY A 5 -15.73 -1.47 -7.05
CA GLY A 5 -15.39 -2.68 -6.31
C GLY A 5 -14.17 -3.42 -6.87
N THR A 6 -13.52 -2.89 -7.90
CA THR A 6 -12.30 -3.49 -8.46
C THR A 6 -11.11 -3.21 -7.55
N PHE A 7 -10.23 -4.21 -7.37
CA PHE A 7 -9.01 -4.02 -6.60
C PHE A 7 -8.13 -2.94 -7.24
N LEU A 8 -7.62 -2.03 -6.41
CA LEU A 8 -6.66 -1.04 -6.87
C LEU A 8 -5.35 -1.75 -7.22
N PRO A 9 -4.61 -1.33 -8.26
CA PRO A 9 -3.39 -2.04 -8.67
C PRO A 9 -2.32 -2.16 -7.58
N VAL A 10 -2.30 -1.21 -6.64
CA VAL A 10 -1.46 -1.25 -5.45
C VAL A 10 -2.34 -1.51 -4.24
N GLN A 11 -1.96 -2.47 -3.42
CA GLN A 11 -2.54 -2.69 -2.10
C GLN A 11 -1.49 -2.38 -1.04
N CYS A 12 -1.91 -1.77 0.06
CA CYS A 12 -1.05 -1.43 1.17
C CYS A 12 -1.73 -1.88 2.46
N VAL A 13 -1.00 -2.62 3.29
CA VAL A 13 -1.42 -3.07 4.60
C VAL A 13 -0.44 -2.56 5.66
N PHE A 14 -0.89 -2.42 6.90
CA PHE A 14 0.01 -2.10 7.99
C PHE A 14 0.51 -3.38 8.66
N ILE A 15 1.81 -3.40 8.94
CA ILE A 15 2.45 -4.49 9.64
C ILE A 15 3.15 -3.96 10.89
N ASN A 16 3.16 -4.78 11.94
CA ASN A 16 3.99 -4.52 13.09
C ASN A 16 5.44 -4.86 12.73
N THR A 17 6.37 -3.92 12.87
CA THR A 17 7.78 -4.11 12.49
C THR A 17 8.51 -5.10 13.38
N THR A 18 8.00 -5.36 14.59
CA THR A 18 8.60 -6.29 15.55
C THR A 18 8.14 -7.72 15.30
N THR A 19 6.86 -7.94 15.01
CA THR A 19 6.27 -9.28 14.87
C THR A 19 6.03 -9.70 13.41
N GLY A 20 6.07 -8.77 12.47
CA GLY A 20 5.71 -8.99 11.05
C GLY A 20 4.22 -9.23 10.82
N THR A 21 3.38 -9.11 11.85
CA THR A 21 1.95 -9.43 11.76
C THR A 21 1.16 -8.26 11.19
N HIS A 22 0.14 -8.58 10.40
CA HIS A 22 -0.80 -7.59 9.87
C HIS A 22 -1.63 -6.98 10.99
N LEU A 23 -1.86 -5.67 10.91
CA LEU A 23 -2.77 -4.96 11.79
C LEU A 23 -4.21 -5.15 11.31
N ASP A 24 -5.15 -5.30 12.24
CA ASP A 24 -6.58 -5.22 11.95
C ASP A 24 -6.98 -3.77 11.69
N LEU A 25 -6.85 -3.37 10.42
CA LEU A 25 -7.16 -2.02 9.97
C LEU A 25 -8.61 -1.64 10.22
N MET A 26 -9.56 -2.59 10.16
CA MET A 26 -10.97 -2.27 10.35
C MET A 26 -11.26 -1.88 11.80
N SER A 27 -10.76 -2.67 12.75
CA SER A 27 -10.89 -2.36 14.18
C SER A 27 -10.18 -1.05 14.55
N ILE A 28 -8.96 -0.86 14.05
CA ILE A 28 -8.14 0.31 14.39
C ILE A 28 -8.71 1.59 13.78
N PHE A 29 -9.11 1.57 12.50
CA PHE A 29 -9.71 2.73 11.85
C PHE A 29 -11.03 3.13 12.49
N SER A 30 -11.85 2.16 12.91
CA SER A 30 -13.11 2.44 13.63
C SER A 30 -12.88 3.03 15.02
N SER A 31 -11.78 2.68 15.69
CA SER A 31 -11.49 3.12 17.05
C SER A 31 -10.75 4.46 17.10
N PHE A 32 -9.93 4.75 16.07
CA PHE A 32 -9.05 5.92 16.01
C PHE A 32 -9.04 6.56 14.61
N PRO A 33 -10.19 7.01 14.07
CA PRO A 33 -10.26 7.54 12.71
C PRO A 33 -9.37 8.78 12.51
N GLU A 34 -9.23 9.65 13.51
CA GLU A 34 -8.42 10.87 13.44
C GLU A 34 -6.92 10.57 13.30
N ALA A 35 -6.48 9.38 13.76
CA ALA A 35 -5.10 8.94 13.62
C ALA A 35 -4.69 8.79 12.14
N PHE A 36 -5.64 8.58 11.24
CA PHE A 36 -5.38 8.35 9.81
C PHE A 36 -5.41 9.63 8.96
N GLU A 37 -5.62 10.79 9.57
CA GLU A 37 -5.60 12.08 8.88
C GLU A 37 -4.17 12.52 8.53
N THR A 38 -3.22 12.24 9.41
CA THR A 38 -1.82 12.70 9.31
C THR A 38 -0.83 11.58 9.61
N PHE A 39 0.36 11.63 9.00
CA PHE A 39 1.41 10.66 9.29
C PHE A 39 2.00 10.88 10.69
N ALA A 40 2.06 12.12 11.17
CA ALA A 40 2.48 12.41 12.54
C ALA A 40 1.48 11.82 13.57
N GLY A 41 0.18 12.01 13.36
CA GLY A 41 -0.88 11.44 14.20
C GLY A 41 -0.82 9.92 14.25
N PHE A 42 -0.73 9.29 13.07
CA PHE A 42 -0.64 7.83 12.96
C PHE A 42 0.58 7.29 13.73
N ARG A 43 1.77 7.85 13.49
CA ARG A 43 3.02 7.40 14.13
C ARG A 43 3.03 7.60 15.64
N LYS A 44 2.35 8.63 16.15
CA LYS A 44 2.24 8.88 17.59
C LYS A 44 1.50 7.74 18.29
N LEU A 45 0.47 7.18 17.65
CA LEU A 45 -0.32 6.07 18.19
C LEU A 45 0.27 4.69 17.84
N PHE A 46 0.92 4.58 16.68
CA PHE A 46 1.45 3.33 16.14
C PHE A 46 2.95 3.45 15.78
N PRO A 47 3.85 3.63 16.77
CA PRO A 47 5.26 3.91 16.52
C PRO A 47 6.04 2.72 15.95
N THR A 48 5.58 1.50 16.17
CA THR A 48 6.20 0.24 15.70
C THR A 48 5.51 -0.34 14.48
N VAL A 49 4.87 0.52 13.68
CA VAL A 49 4.10 0.11 12.51
C VAL A 49 4.70 0.70 11.24
N SER A 50 4.89 -0.16 10.25
CA SER A 50 5.25 0.20 8.88
C SER A 50 4.13 -0.21 7.93
N SER A 51 4.22 0.23 6.68
CA SER A 51 3.30 -0.21 5.63
C SER A 51 3.99 -1.24 4.74
N TYR A 52 3.33 -2.36 4.46
CA TYR A 52 3.73 -3.29 3.40
C TYR A 52 2.83 -3.06 2.18
N CYS A 53 3.42 -2.60 1.08
CA CYS A 53 2.70 -2.32 -0.16
C CYS A 53 3.16 -3.27 -1.26
N PHE A 54 2.22 -3.75 -2.07
CA PHE A 54 2.48 -4.68 -3.15
C PHE A 54 1.59 -4.36 -4.36
N CYS A 55 2.00 -4.83 -5.53
CA CYS A 55 1.09 -4.86 -6.66
C CYS A 55 0.15 -6.04 -6.54
N SER A 56 -1.13 -5.82 -6.83
CA SER A 56 -2.14 -6.86 -6.75
C SER A 56 -2.73 -7.21 -8.11
N ASP A 57 -3.07 -8.49 -8.29
CA ASP A 57 -3.86 -8.95 -9.41
C ASP A 57 -5.33 -8.48 -9.31
N SER A 58 -6.15 -8.82 -10.30
CA SER A 58 -7.59 -8.50 -10.32
C SER A 58 -8.39 -9.15 -9.18
N ARG A 59 -7.77 -10.07 -8.42
CA ARG A 59 -8.35 -10.76 -7.26
C ARG A 59 -7.81 -10.21 -5.93
N GLY A 60 -6.98 -9.17 -5.97
CA GLY A 60 -6.37 -8.56 -4.79
C GLY A 60 -5.20 -9.35 -4.20
N ARG A 61 -4.69 -10.37 -4.89
CA ARG A 61 -3.56 -11.18 -4.43
C ARG A 61 -2.25 -10.50 -4.80
N GLU A 62 -1.26 -10.62 -3.93
CA GLU A 62 0.09 -10.13 -4.21
C GLU A 62 0.67 -10.79 -5.47
N MET A 63 1.14 -9.95 -6.38
CA MET A 63 1.87 -10.36 -7.59
C MET A 63 3.32 -10.68 -7.22
N HIS A 64 3.90 -11.65 -7.93
CA HIS A 64 5.21 -12.23 -7.58
C HIS A 64 6.31 -11.17 -7.44
N ASN A 65 6.97 -11.18 -6.27
CA ASN A 65 8.11 -10.34 -5.92
C ASN A 65 7.86 -8.84 -6.16
N THR A 66 6.68 -8.36 -5.73
CA THR A 66 6.34 -6.94 -5.82
C THR A 66 6.20 -6.25 -4.48
N GLY A 67 6.18 -6.99 -3.36
CA GLY A 67 6.07 -6.43 -2.03
C GLY A 67 7.26 -5.57 -1.62
N VAL A 68 6.95 -4.44 -0.98
CA VAL A 68 7.90 -3.48 -0.44
C VAL A 68 7.41 -3.01 0.92
N GLU A 69 8.27 -3.13 1.93
CA GLU A 69 8.06 -2.45 3.20
C GLU A 69 8.45 -0.98 3.09
N LEU A 70 7.49 -0.09 3.37
CA LEU A 70 7.64 1.35 3.38
C LEU A 70 7.58 1.86 4.82
N LEU A 71 8.72 2.32 5.31
CA LEU A 71 8.81 3.02 6.60
C LEU A 71 8.05 4.35 6.55
N LEU A 72 7.42 4.70 7.68
CA LEU A 72 6.62 5.91 7.84
C LEU A 72 7.39 7.05 8.53
N SER A 73 8.57 6.76 9.10
CA SER A 73 9.38 7.67 9.94
C SER A 73 9.71 9.02 9.27
N ASP A 74 9.95 9.01 7.97
CA ASP A 74 10.41 10.20 7.23
C ASP A 74 9.33 10.80 6.33
N VAL A 75 8.08 10.37 6.52
CA VAL A 75 6.94 10.95 5.81
C VAL A 75 6.41 12.12 6.62
N TYR A 76 6.67 13.32 6.12
CA TYR A 76 6.08 14.55 6.65
C TYR A 76 4.58 14.60 6.34
N ASP A 77 3.84 15.29 7.19
CA ASP A 77 2.44 15.57 6.90
C ASP A 77 2.35 16.35 5.59
N SER A 78 1.57 15.82 4.64
CA SER A 78 1.48 16.44 3.32
C SER A 78 0.67 17.74 3.43
N ALA A 79 0.95 18.69 2.54
CA ALA A 79 0.19 19.94 2.45
C ALA A 79 -1.28 19.73 2.01
N PHE A 80 -1.67 18.50 1.66
CA PHE A 80 -3.00 18.15 1.22
C PHE A 80 -3.70 17.33 2.31
N VAL A 81 -4.50 18.00 3.12
CA VAL A 81 -5.43 17.34 4.04
C VAL A 81 -6.50 16.68 3.17
N ALA A 82 -6.71 15.36 3.31
CA ALA A 82 -7.85 14.71 2.70
C ALA A 82 -9.12 15.41 3.23
N HIS A 83 -10.01 15.85 2.34
CA HIS A 83 -11.21 16.57 2.75
C HIS A 83 -12.09 15.63 3.58
N PRO A 84 -12.31 15.90 4.87
CA PRO A 84 -13.22 15.10 5.67
C PRO A 84 -14.64 15.19 5.10
N PRO A 85 -15.47 14.14 5.24
CA PRO A 85 -15.19 12.90 5.97
C PRO A 85 -14.47 11.83 5.12
N ILE A 86 -13.46 11.18 5.73
CA ILE A 86 -12.82 9.98 5.18
C ILE A 86 -13.67 8.77 5.61
N HIS A 87 -14.38 8.14 4.66
CA HIS A 87 -15.25 6.99 4.99
C HIS A 87 -14.51 5.66 4.95
N THR A 88 -13.40 5.58 4.22
CA THR A 88 -12.59 4.37 4.11
C THR A 88 -11.11 4.72 4.10
N PHE A 89 -10.26 3.80 4.57
CA PHE A 89 -8.81 3.99 4.55
C PHE A 89 -8.27 4.24 3.13
N ALA A 90 -8.86 3.64 2.10
CA ALA A 90 -8.45 3.84 0.71
C ALA A 90 -8.61 5.29 0.23
N GLN A 91 -9.50 6.07 0.86
CA GLN A 91 -9.69 7.50 0.60
C GLN A 91 -8.72 8.38 1.39
N SER A 92 -8.02 7.85 2.39
CA SER A 92 -7.10 8.62 3.23
C SER A 92 -5.89 9.13 2.45
N ASN A 93 -5.39 10.30 2.87
CA ASN A 93 -4.14 10.86 2.37
C ASN A 93 -2.95 9.91 2.59
N ILE A 94 -2.96 9.19 3.72
CA ILE A 94 -1.96 8.18 4.04
C ILE A 94 -1.90 7.12 2.95
N TYR A 95 -3.03 6.53 2.58
CA TYR A 95 -3.08 5.49 1.55
C TYR A 95 -2.62 6.00 0.19
N GLN A 96 -3.03 7.21 -0.21
CA GLN A 96 -2.60 7.81 -1.48
C GLN A 96 -1.09 8.06 -1.54
N VAL A 97 -0.50 8.55 -0.45
CA VAL A 97 0.95 8.75 -0.35
C VAL A 97 1.70 7.41 -0.42
N LEU A 98 1.21 6.38 0.29
CA LEU A 98 1.78 5.03 0.23
C LEU A 98 1.74 4.44 -1.18
N GLN A 99 0.61 4.58 -1.87
CA GLN A 99 0.47 4.16 -3.26
C GLN A 99 1.49 4.85 -4.18
N ARG A 100 1.62 6.18 -4.08
CA ARG A 100 2.57 6.95 -4.89
C ARG A 100 4.03 6.58 -4.59
N ARG A 101 4.37 6.37 -3.31
CA ARG A 101 5.72 5.93 -2.90
C ARG A 101 6.04 4.55 -3.45
N MET A 102 5.11 3.61 -3.38
CA MET A 102 5.26 2.28 -3.96
C MET A 102 5.51 2.35 -5.48
N LEU A 103 4.70 3.13 -6.20
CA LEU A 103 4.90 3.32 -7.65
C LEU A 103 6.22 4.01 -7.98
N ALA A 104 6.70 4.93 -7.14
CA ALA A 104 8.01 5.57 -7.30
C ALA A 104 9.15 4.56 -7.12
N VAL A 105 9.07 3.68 -6.12
CA VAL A 105 10.03 2.57 -5.95
C VAL A 105 10.01 1.67 -7.18
N ARG A 106 8.83 1.32 -7.69
CA ARG A 106 8.72 0.53 -8.92
C ARG A 106 9.31 1.23 -10.13
N LEU A 107 9.12 2.54 -10.27
CA LEU A 107 9.74 3.30 -11.36
C LEU A 107 11.27 3.22 -11.28
N ALA A 108 11.84 3.35 -10.08
CA ALA A 108 13.29 3.25 -9.89
C ALA A 108 13.84 1.84 -10.16
N VAL A 109 13.10 0.79 -9.79
CA VAL A 109 13.55 -0.61 -9.92
C VAL A 109 13.27 -1.20 -11.31
N THR A 110 12.13 -0.86 -11.91
CA THR A 110 11.62 -1.52 -13.14
C THR A 110 11.53 -0.58 -14.35
N GLY A 111 11.68 0.73 -14.15
CA GLY A 111 11.43 1.73 -15.20
C GLY A 111 9.95 2.02 -15.46
N HIS A 112 9.03 1.48 -14.65
CA HIS A 112 7.59 1.66 -14.81
C HIS A 112 6.91 2.22 -13.57
N PHE A 113 6.25 3.38 -13.72
CA PHE A 113 5.41 3.98 -12.68
C PHE A 113 4.00 3.36 -12.66
N ARG A 114 3.94 2.03 -12.68
CA ARG A 114 2.70 1.24 -12.64
C ARG A 114 2.98 -0.17 -12.15
N CYS A 115 1.94 -0.87 -11.75
CA CYS A 115 2.00 -2.31 -11.54
C CYS A 115 2.11 -3.06 -12.88
N PRO A 116 2.63 -4.30 -12.87
CA PRO A 116 2.64 -5.13 -14.07
C PRO A 116 1.21 -5.31 -14.59
N SER A 117 1.09 -5.44 -15.90
CA SER A 117 -0.14 -5.89 -16.54
C SER A 117 -0.23 -7.41 -16.50
N SER A 118 -1.43 -7.97 -16.69
CA SER A 118 -1.60 -9.42 -16.79
C SER A 118 -0.73 -10.04 -17.89
N CYS A 119 -0.52 -9.34 -19.01
CA CYS A 119 0.36 -9.84 -20.08
C CYS A 119 1.82 -9.99 -19.61
N GLU A 120 2.34 -9.02 -18.85
CA GLU A 120 3.70 -9.07 -18.31
C GLU A 120 3.86 -10.16 -17.24
N GLU A 121 2.79 -10.46 -16.48
CA GLU A 121 2.78 -11.59 -15.55
C GLU A 121 2.81 -12.94 -16.26
N GLU A 122 1.93 -13.15 -17.24
CA GLU A 122 1.90 -14.39 -18.01
C GLU A 122 3.24 -14.61 -18.73
N GLN A 123 3.81 -13.56 -19.32
CA GLN A 123 5.13 -13.64 -19.94
C GLN A 123 6.23 -14.00 -18.95
N ARG A 124 6.17 -13.48 -17.71
CA ARG A 124 7.14 -13.81 -16.66
C ARG A 124 7.00 -15.27 -16.24
N SER A 125 5.79 -15.70 -15.90
CA SER A 125 5.50 -17.08 -15.49
C SER A 125 5.94 -18.08 -16.55
N ALA A 126 5.70 -17.79 -17.83
CA ALA A 126 6.17 -18.62 -18.95
C ALA A 126 7.70 -18.69 -19.02
N LYS A 127 8.41 -17.57 -18.83
CA LYS A 127 9.88 -17.54 -18.80
C LYS A 127 10.46 -18.29 -17.61
N GLU A 128 9.84 -18.18 -16.44
CA GLU A 128 10.25 -18.90 -15.23
C GLU A 128 10.09 -20.41 -15.41
N ALA A 129 8.96 -20.86 -15.96
CA ALA A 129 8.72 -22.29 -16.22
C ALA A 129 9.69 -22.91 -17.24
N LEU A 130 10.25 -22.12 -18.17
CA LEU A 130 11.25 -22.56 -19.15
C LEU A 130 12.68 -22.61 -18.59
N ASN A 131 12.93 -21.93 -17.47
CA ASN A 131 14.24 -21.89 -16.80
C ASN A 131 14.34 -22.93 -15.66
N VAL A 132 13.34 -23.79 -15.50
CA VAL A 132 13.28 -24.96 -14.60
C VAL A 132 13.45 -26.23 -15.44
#